data_AF-A0A0F0CQ96-F1
#
_entry.id   AF-A0A0F0CQ96-F1
#
_cell.length_a   1.000
_cell.length_b   1.000
_cell.length_c   1.000
_cell.angle_alpha   90.00
_cell.angle_beta   90.00
_cell.angle_gamma   90.00
#
_symmetry.space_group_name_H-M   'P 1'
#
loop_
_entity.id
_entity.type
_entity.pdbx_description
1 polymer ?
#
loop_
_entity_poly.entity_id
_entity_poly.type
_entity_poly.pdbx_seq_one_letter_code
_entity_poly.pdbx_strand_id
1 'polypeptide(L)'
;MITEGNISDIRIAKDKLNIKPDSIYCFDRAYTDLELWSNIDFSKSYFVTKLKNNLKYTVLGQHLEAMKDGILSDEKIKNMKRI
;
A
#
# COMPACT_ATOMS: atom_id res chain seq x y z
N MET A 1 5.41 11.86 24.29
CA MET A 1 5.98 12.63 23.17
C MET A 1 4.84 12.89 22.19
N ILE A 2 4.28 14.10 22.25
CA ILE A 2 3.12 14.53 21.44
C ILE A 2 3.73 15.35 20.30
N THR A 3 3.63 14.88 19.07
CA THR A 3 4.08 15.63 17.90
C THR A 3 3.06 16.71 17.55
N GLU A 4 3.56 17.90 17.23
CA GLU A 4 2.77 19.06 16.78
C GLU A 4 1.85 18.65 15.63
N GLY A 5 0.55 18.98 15.76
CA GLY A 5 -0.55 18.44 14.97
C GLY A 5 -0.63 18.86 13.49
N ASN A 6 0.50 18.93 12.78
CA ASN A 6 0.51 19.33 11.38
C ASN A 6 1.57 18.62 10.51
N ILE A 7 2.20 17.55 11.01
CA ILE A 7 2.99 16.65 10.17
C ILE A 7 2.11 15.43 9.87
N SER A 8 1.64 15.30 8.63
CA SER A 8 0.90 14.10 8.20
C SER A 8 1.70 12.85 8.56
N ASP A 9 1.13 11.89 9.29
CA ASP A 9 1.90 10.74 9.82
C ASP A 9 2.60 9.94 8.71
N ILE A 10 2.14 10.06 7.46
CA ILE A 10 2.80 9.49 6.29
C ILE A 10 4.20 10.06 6.05
N ARG A 11 4.41 11.35 6.35
CA ARG A 11 5.72 12.01 6.25
C ARG A 11 6.67 11.48 7.33
N ILE A 12 6.16 11.29 8.54
CA ILE A 12 6.92 10.66 9.63
C ILE A 12 7.25 9.20 9.26
N ALA A 13 6.31 8.46 8.66
CA ALA A 13 6.56 7.11 8.19
C ALA A 13 7.65 7.08 7.11
N LYS A 14 7.64 7.97 6.12
CA LYS A 14 8.71 8.04 5.11
C LYS A 14 10.09 8.31 5.72
N ASP A 15 10.16 9.20 6.70
CA ASP A 15 11.44 9.60 7.28
C ASP A 15 11.96 8.60 8.34
N LYS A 16 11.08 7.88 9.03
CA LYS A 16 11.44 7.05 10.20
C LYS A 16 11.20 5.55 10.03
N LEU A 17 10.46 5.13 9.01
CA LEU A 17 10.18 3.70 8.81
C LEU A 17 11.44 3.00 8.31
N ASN A 18 12.08 2.26 9.20
CA ASN A 18 13.14 1.33 8.82
C ASN A 18 12.52 0.09 8.17
N ILE A 19 12.47 0.08 6.84
CA ILE A 19 11.89 -1.01 6.06
C ILE A 19 12.80 -2.24 6.16
N LYS A 20 12.23 -3.36 6.63
CA LYS A 20 12.92 -4.64 6.80
C LYS A 20 12.43 -5.62 5.73
N PRO A 21 13.34 -6.28 5.00
CA PRO A 21 12.97 -7.36 4.08
C PRO A 21 12.07 -8.40 4.73
N ASP A 22 11.23 -9.05 3.91
CA ASP A 22 10.31 -10.12 4.36
C ASP A 22 9.32 -9.69 5.46
N SER A 23 9.01 -8.39 5.53
CA SER A 23 8.01 -7.84 6.44
C SER A 23 6.76 -7.37 5.69
N ILE A 24 5.62 -7.35 6.40
CA ILE A 24 4.34 -6.84 5.89
C ILE A 24 3.95 -5.57 6.66
N TYR A 25 3.70 -4.48 5.94
CA TYR A 25 3.29 -3.19 6.51
C TYR A 25 1.81 -2.89 6.19
N CYS A 26 1.01 -2.58 7.22
CA CYS A 26 -0.42 -2.28 7.05
C CYS A 26 -0.69 -0.77 7.14
N PHE A 27 -1.37 -0.22 6.13
CA PHE A 27 -1.72 1.21 6.05
C PHE A 27 -3.22 1.43 5.90
N ASP A 28 -3.79 2.34 6.69
CA ASP A 28 -5.16 2.79 6.47
C ASP A 28 -5.30 3.60 5.17
N ARG A 29 -6.53 3.71 4.65
CA ARG A 29 -6.87 4.47 3.44
C ARG A 29 -6.34 5.92 3.45
N ALA A 30 -6.30 6.57 4.62
CA ALA A 30 -5.80 7.95 4.71
C ALA A 30 -4.30 8.06 4.37
N TYR A 31 -3.53 6.99 4.56
CA TYR A 31 -2.06 6.94 4.45
C TYR A 31 -1.56 6.40 3.10
N THR A 32 -2.27 6.70 2.02
CA THR A 32 -1.84 6.34 0.66
C THR A 32 -0.66 7.20 0.19
N ASP A 33 0.52 6.59 0.00
CA ASP A 33 1.70 7.22 -0.61
C ASP A 33 2.42 6.22 -1.52
N LEU A 34 2.44 6.51 -2.84
CA LEU A 34 2.96 5.61 -3.86
C LEU A 34 4.49 5.46 -3.80
N GLU A 35 5.21 6.48 -3.33
CA GLU A 35 6.66 6.45 -3.20
C GLU A 35 7.07 5.55 -2.05
N LEU A 36 6.39 5.68 -0.89
CA LEU A 36 6.58 4.80 0.25
C LEU A 36 6.34 3.32 -0.14
N TRP A 37 5.24 3.05 -0.84
CA TRP A 37 4.93 1.69 -1.30
C TRP A 37 5.96 1.14 -2.28
N SER A 38 6.48 1.99 -3.17
CA SER A 38 7.55 1.61 -4.10
C SER A 38 8.86 1.29 -3.36
N ASN A 39 9.17 2.03 -2.30
CA ASN A 39 10.34 1.76 -1.45
C ASN A 39 10.20 0.45 -0.67
N ILE A 40 8.99 0.13 -0.19
CA ILE A 40 8.69 -1.15 0.47
C ILE A 40 8.91 -2.33 -0.49
N ASP A 41 8.36 -2.23 -1.70
CA ASP A 41 8.52 -3.25 -2.75
C ASP A 41 10.00 -3.43 -3.14
N PHE A 42 10.73 -2.32 -3.38
CA PHE A 42 12.16 -2.35 -3.69
C PHE A 42 13.00 -2.99 -2.57
N SER A 43 12.56 -2.86 -1.32
CA SER A 43 13.20 -3.46 -0.15
C SER A 43 12.84 -4.94 0.05
N LYS A 44 12.24 -5.60 -0.94
CA LYS A 44 11.78 -7.02 -0.86
C LYS A 44 10.84 -7.24 0.32
N SER A 45 9.94 -6.29 0.52
CA SER A 45 8.93 -6.28 1.57
C SER A 45 7.54 -6.08 0.97
N TYR A 46 6.49 -6.29 1.75
CA TYR A 46 5.11 -6.23 1.29
C TYR A 46 4.31 -5.18 2.05
N PHE A 47 3.21 -4.71 1.46
CA PHE A 47 2.26 -3.84 2.15
C PHE A 47 0.82 -4.25 1.87
N VAL A 48 -0.05 -3.94 2.83
CA VAL A 48 -1.51 -4.09 2.73
C VAL A 48 -2.14 -2.73 3.00
N THR A 49 -3.08 -2.32 2.15
CA THR A 49 -3.77 -1.04 2.34
C THR A 49 -5.20 -1.07 1.83
N LYS A 50 -6.05 -0.24 2.43
CA LYS A 50 -7.38 0.03 1.92
C LYS A 50 -7.29 1.10 0.83
N LEU A 51 -7.44 0.70 -0.44
CA LEU A 51 -7.34 1.64 -1.57
C LEU A 51 -8.41 2.75 -1.51
N LYS A 52 -8.04 3.94 -2.01
CA LYS A 52 -8.98 5.03 -2.29
C LYS A 52 -9.70 4.75 -3.60
N ASN A 53 -11.00 5.07 -3.64
CA ASN A 53 -11.85 4.80 -4.81
C ASN A 53 -11.41 5.52 -6.09
N ASN A 54 -10.58 6.56 -5.99
CA ASN A 54 -10.08 7.35 -7.12
C ASN A 54 -8.69 6.91 -7.62
N LEU A 55 -8.11 5.82 -7.08
CA LEU A 55 -6.83 5.31 -7.55
C LEU A 55 -7.02 4.65 -8.92
N LYS A 56 -6.23 5.07 -9.90
CA LYS A 56 -6.21 4.48 -11.24
C LYS A 56 -5.29 3.27 -11.27
N TYR A 57 -5.85 2.11 -11.58
CA TYR A 57 -5.11 0.86 -11.77
C TYR A 57 -5.64 0.09 -12.97
N THR A 58 -4.88 -0.90 -13.42
CA THR A 58 -5.29 -1.88 -14.42
C THR A 58 -5.20 -3.27 -13.82
N VAL A 59 -6.18 -4.11 -14.11
CA VAL A 59 -6.18 -5.54 -13.72
C VAL A 59 -5.28 -6.29 -14.71
N LEU A 60 -4.28 -7.00 -14.19
CA LEU A 60 -3.33 -7.81 -14.96
C LEU A 60 -3.73 -9.28 -15.05
N GLY A 61 -4.61 -9.73 -14.15
CA GLY A 61 -5.09 -11.09 -14.09
C GLY A 61 -5.81 -11.36 -12.78
N GLN A 62 -6.55 -12.46 -12.76
CA GLN A 62 -7.27 -12.94 -11.58
C GLN A 62 -6.50 -14.11 -10.97
N HIS A 63 -6.42 -14.16 -9.64
CA HIS A 63 -5.95 -15.36 -8.96
C HIS A 63 -7.01 -16.46 -9.09
N LEU A 64 -6.59 -17.65 -9.56
CA LEU A 64 -7.49 -18.79 -9.82
C LEU A 64 -7.87 -19.57 -8.55
N GLU A 65 -7.40 -19.14 -7.39
CA GLU A 65 -7.69 -19.82 -6.12
C GLU A 65 -9.17 -19.67 -5.76
N ALA A 66 -9.70 -20.68 -5.05
CA ALA A 66 -11.07 -20.67 -4.59
C ALA A 66 -11.31 -19.43 -3.72
N MET A 67 -12.15 -18.52 -4.20
CA MET A 67 -12.54 -17.34 -3.44
C MET A 67 -13.17 -17.78 -2.12
N LYS A 68 -12.65 -17.24 -1.01
CA LYS A 68 -13.26 -17.44 0.30
C LYS A 68 -14.55 -16.64 0.40
N ASP A 69 -15.48 -17.10 1.23
CA ASP A 69 -16.74 -16.40 1.47
C ASP A 69 -16.49 -14.92 1.86
N GLY A 70 -17.18 -14.01 1.19
CA GLY A 70 -17.07 -12.56 1.40
C GLY A 70 -16.00 -11.84 0.56
N ILE A 71 -15.21 -12.56 -0.25
CA ILE A 71 -14.30 -11.96 -1.23
C ILE A 71 -15.03 -11.81 -2.57
N LEU A 72 -15.14 -10.57 -3.05
CA LEU A 72 -15.81 -10.28 -4.34
C LEU A 72 -14.88 -10.48 -5.55
N SER A 73 -13.58 -10.22 -5.38
CA SER A 73 -12.56 -10.40 -6.40
C SER A 73 -11.18 -10.54 -5.76
N ASP A 74 -10.31 -11.34 -6.38
CA ASP A 74 -8.89 -11.46 -6.07
C ASP A 74 -8.07 -11.26 -7.35
N GLU A 75 -7.51 -10.06 -7.47
CA GLU A 75 -6.93 -9.55 -8.71
C GLU A 75 -5.49 -9.10 -8.49
N LYS A 76 -4.63 -9.50 -9.43
CA LYS A 76 -3.33 -8.87 -9.60
C LYS A 76 -3.53 -7.55 -10.33
N ILE A 77 -3.24 -6.44 -9.66
CA ILE A 77 -3.38 -5.10 -10.23
C ILE A 77 -2.04 -4.41 -10.46
N LYS A 78 -2.01 -3.45 -11.38
CA LYS A 78 -0.88 -2.54 -11.60
C LYS A 78 -1.36 -1.11 -11.49
N ASN A 79 -0.74 -0.34 -10.60
CA ASN A 79 -1.01 1.09 -10.49
C ASN A 79 -0.53 1.80 -11.76
N MET A 80 -1.35 2.70 -12.31
CA MET A 80 -0.90 3.61 -13.36
C MET A 80 -0.02 4.68 -12.72
N LYS A 81 1.24 4.81 -13.16
CA LYS A 81 2.08 5.96 -12.79
C LYS A 81 1.38 7.23 -13.28
N ARG A 82 1.22 8.22 -12.39
CA ARG A 82 0.94 9.59 -12.83
C ARG A 82 2.22 10.10 -13.49
N ILE A 83 2.12 10.41 -14.78
CA ILE A 83 3.16 11.09 -15.56
C ILE A 83 3.30 12.50 -15.00
#